data_AF-A0A914V8X7-F1
#
_entry.id   AF-A0A914V8X7-F1
#
_cell.length_a   1.000
_cell.length_b   1.000
_cell.length_c   1.000
_cell.angle_alpha   90.00
_cell.angle_beta   90.00
_cell.angle_gamma   90.00
#
_symmetry.space_group_name_H-M   'P 1'
#
loop_
_entity.id
_entity.type
_entity.pdbx_description
1 polymer ?
#
loop_
_entity_poly.entity_id
_entity_poly.type
_entity_poly.pdbx_seq_one_letter_code
_entity_poly.pdbx_strand_id
1 'polypeptide(L)'
;MVARLLLLAVLFAKSAHQLVDCQSISAHVLDSDSGIPAANVKINTSMLVGTQFNYVYSTQTDSNGRAVVTDPNGQLHAGVYLIHYDAKSYFDKLNSSNPNLIAFFPYAEVQFKIDDVTVPYEVRLLLNRYSYTVYYASGEQVASKPNGVASSMLNGGEKFEIALRMIDPEVALPYWDSVLDQNLPDARDSVLWTSEFFGESDSAGNVFNGPYARWRTLEGRSTIQRHLARQGSLLTEDQLNTFYQKSNIESVLAYTSPEASCPFRRDFAALEYVHGGVHFWVGGDMLDQSTSANDPIFYIQHSFVDLIWEQWRQNAQSRWERENMYPEDIGA
;
A
#
# COMPACT_ATOMS: atom_id res chain seq x y z
N MET A 1 4.70 5.24 18.57
CA MET A 1 5.31 5.94 17.42
C MET A 1 5.37 5.01 16.21
N VAL A 2 5.81 3.75 16.39
CA VAL A 2 5.74 2.66 15.38
C VAL A 2 4.31 2.33 14.93
N ALA A 3 3.33 2.39 15.84
CA ALA A 3 1.90 2.14 15.55
C ALA A 3 1.22 3.15 14.59
N ARG A 4 1.83 4.31 14.28
CA ARG A 4 1.19 5.33 13.41
C ARG A 4 1.60 5.27 11.94
N LEU A 5 2.71 4.60 11.63
CA LEU A 5 3.13 4.34 10.23
C LEU A 5 2.32 3.22 9.57
N LEU A 6 1.59 2.44 10.36
CA LEU A 6 0.88 1.21 9.99
C LEU A 6 -0.40 1.41 9.16
N LEU A 7 -0.89 2.64 9.04
CA LEU A 7 -2.15 2.93 8.35
C LEU A 7 -2.08 2.91 6.82
N LEU A 8 -0.89 2.95 6.25
CA LEU A 8 -0.70 3.31 4.85
C LEU A 8 -1.18 2.27 3.81
N ALA A 9 -1.28 1.00 4.17
CA ALA A 9 -1.64 -0.07 3.22
C ALA A 9 -3.16 -0.33 3.12
N VAL A 10 -3.95 0.26 4.02
CA VAL A 10 -5.25 -0.28 4.43
C VAL A 10 -6.45 0.37 3.74
N LEU A 11 -6.31 1.62 3.28
CA LEU A 11 -7.45 2.45 2.87
C LEU A 11 -7.80 2.39 1.37
N PHE A 12 -7.22 1.47 0.60
CA PHE A 12 -7.47 1.38 -0.85
C PHE A 12 -8.71 0.58 -1.27
N ALA A 13 -9.32 -0.24 -0.39
CA ALA A 13 -10.25 -1.29 -0.84
C ALA A 13 -11.76 -1.10 -0.53
N LYS A 14 -12.20 -0.03 0.15
CA LYS A 14 -13.64 0.17 0.41
C LYS A 14 -14.28 1.12 -0.60
N SER A 15 -14.78 0.56 -1.70
CA SER A 15 -15.60 1.30 -2.68
C SER A 15 -17.06 1.38 -2.20
N ALA A 16 -17.59 2.60 -2.12
CA ALA A 16 -18.93 2.89 -2.60
C ALA A 16 -18.77 3.41 -4.04
N HIS A 17 -19.50 2.81 -4.98
CA HIS A 17 -19.42 3.11 -6.41
C HIS A 17 -19.64 4.60 -6.68
N GLN A 18 -18.63 5.29 -7.19
CA GLN A 18 -18.78 6.62 -7.78
C GLN A 18 -18.14 6.58 -9.17
N LEU A 19 -18.96 6.81 -10.19
CA LEU A 19 -18.57 6.81 -11.60
C LEU A 19 -17.43 7.81 -11.80
N VAL A 20 -16.23 7.32 -12.13
CA VAL A 20 -15.08 8.19 -12.48
C VAL A 20 -15.16 8.51 -13.96
N ASP A 21 -15.20 9.80 -14.28
CA ASP A 21 -15.16 10.30 -15.64
C ASP A 21 -13.75 10.12 -16.22
N CYS A 22 -13.62 9.56 -17.43
CA CYS A 22 -12.34 9.24 -18.06
C CYS A 22 -11.50 10.49 -18.39
N GLN A 23 -12.07 11.70 -18.29
CA GLN A 23 -11.38 12.99 -18.49
C GLN A 23 -11.19 13.77 -17.18
N SER A 24 -10.82 13.10 -16.09
CA SER A 24 -10.73 13.73 -14.79
C SER A 24 -9.37 13.56 -14.11
N ILE A 25 -9.01 14.55 -13.31
CA ILE A 25 -7.99 14.50 -12.29
C ILE A 25 -8.75 14.36 -10.98
N SER A 26 -8.37 13.39 -10.18
CA SER A 26 -8.90 13.13 -8.85
C SER A 26 -7.77 13.16 -7.83
N ALA A 27 -8.14 13.39 -6.58
CA ALA A 27 -7.25 13.35 -5.45
C ALA A 27 -7.81 12.46 -4.35
N HIS A 28 -6.91 11.83 -3.60
CA HIS A 28 -7.26 11.07 -2.39
C HIS A 28 -6.24 11.40 -1.30
N VAL A 29 -6.71 11.96 -0.19
CA VAL A 29 -5.86 12.41 0.92
C VAL A 29 -6.15 11.57 2.15
N LEU A 30 -5.10 11.01 2.73
CA LEU A 30 -5.16 10.23 3.96
C LEU A 30 -4.34 10.90 5.06
N ASP A 31 -4.91 11.02 6.26
CA ASP A 31 -4.20 11.47 7.44
C ASP A 31 -3.56 10.27 8.14
N SER A 32 -2.27 10.10 7.90
CA SER A 32 -1.43 9.05 8.50
C SER A 32 -1.16 9.28 9.99
N ASP A 33 -1.41 10.46 10.55
CA ASP A 33 -1.29 10.70 11.98
C ASP A 33 -2.46 10.10 12.78
N SER A 34 -3.66 10.12 12.21
CA SER A 34 -4.92 9.75 12.87
C SER A 34 -5.52 8.43 12.40
N GLY A 35 -5.13 7.93 11.24
CA GLY A 35 -5.61 6.63 10.82
C GLY A 35 -6.78 6.67 9.83
N ILE A 36 -7.14 7.84 9.32
CA ILE A 36 -8.42 8.00 8.60
C ILE A 36 -8.26 8.84 7.34
N PRO A 37 -9.21 8.75 6.39
CA PRO A 37 -9.26 9.68 5.28
C PRO A 37 -9.36 11.13 5.74
N ALA A 38 -8.59 12.00 5.11
CA ALA A 38 -8.53 13.41 5.48
C ALA A 38 -9.67 14.16 4.78
N ALA A 39 -10.82 14.25 5.45
CA ALA A 39 -11.99 14.96 4.95
C ALA A 39 -11.85 16.49 5.06
N ASN A 40 -12.47 17.21 4.12
CA ASN A 40 -12.50 18.68 4.05
C ASN A 40 -11.11 19.36 3.91
N VAL A 41 -10.14 18.66 3.32
CA VAL A 41 -8.87 19.24 2.90
C VAL A 41 -9.15 20.11 1.68
N LYS A 42 -8.82 21.40 1.75
CA LYS A 42 -8.99 22.31 0.62
C LYS A 42 -7.90 22.06 -0.42
N ILE A 43 -8.32 21.96 -1.67
CA ILE A 43 -7.46 21.68 -2.82
C ILE A 43 -7.66 22.78 -3.86
N ASN A 44 -6.57 23.34 -4.37
CA ASN A 44 -6.59 24.26 -5.51
C ASN A 44 -5.77 23.66 -6.65
N THR A 45 -6.36 23.62 -7.84
CA THR A 45 -5.70 23.17 -9.08
C THR A 45 -5.34 24.39 -9.92
N SER A 46 -4.12 24.42 -10.44
CA SER A 46 -3.62 25.42 -11.37
C SER A 46 -2.96 24.75 -12.57
N MET A 47 -2.94 25.42 -13.73
CA MET A 47 -2.27 24.94 -14.94
C MET A 47 -1.20 25.94 -15.38
N LEU A 48 -0.05 25.44 -15.81
CA LEU A 48 1.05 26.26 -16.31
C LEU A 48 0.68 26.86 -17.67
N VAL A 49 0.66 28.19 -17.74
CA VAL A 49 0.47 28.95 -18.98
C VAL A 49 1.68 29.87 -19.16
N GLY A 50 2.51 29.59 -20.17
CA GLY A 50 3.80 30.26 -20.33
C GLY A 50 4.76 29.86 -19.21
N THR A 51 5.02 30.78 -18.27
CA THR A 51 5.91 30.56 -17.12
C THR A 51 5.20 30.67 -15.77
N GLN A 52 3.87 30.85 -15.75
CA GLN A 52 3.09 31.04 -14.53
C GLN A 52 1.99 30.01 -14.41
N PHE A 53 1.75 29.55 -13.18
CA PHE A 53 0.60 28.71 -12.86
C PHE A 53 -0.64 29.58 -12.69
N ASN A 54 -1.61 29.40 -13.58
CA ASN A 54 -2.90 30.08 -13.53
C ASN A 54 -3.91 29.18 -12.83
N TYR A 55 -4.69 29.77 -11.92
CA TYR A 55 -5.75 29.07 -11.21
C TYR A 55 -6.78 28.47 -12.18
N VAL A 56 -7.16 27.21 -11.95
CA VAL A 56 -8.17 26.47 -12.72
C VAL A 56 -9.40 26.22 -11.86
N TYR A 57 -9.25 25.53 -10.73
CA TYR A 57 -10.38 25.05 -9.94
C TYR A 57 -10.03 24.90 -8.45
N SER A 58 -11.05 24.90 -7.59
CA SER A 58 -10.91 24.68 -6.15
C SER A 58 -12.02 23.77 -5.66
N THR A 59 -11.65 22.82 -4.80
CA THR A 59 -12.55 21.84 -4.22
C THR A 59 -12.10 21.45 -2.81
N GLN A 60 -12.85 20.56 -2.17
CA GLN A 60 -12.49 19.96 -0.89
C GLN A 60 -12.70 18.46 -0.94
N THR A 61 -11.88 17.70 -0.20
CA THR A 61 -12.08 16.27 -0.04
C THR A 61 -13.37 15.94 0.71
N ASP A 62 -14.04 14.87 0.28
CA ASP A 62 -15.25 14.33 0.91
C ASP A 62 -14.94 13.55 2.19
N SER A 63 -15.95 12.87 2.76
CA SER A 63 -15.80 12.05 3.98
C SER A 63 -14.83 10.87 3.82
N ASN A 64 -14.55 10.46 2.59
CA ASN A 64 -13.61 9.41 2.25
C ASN A 64 -12.25 9.99 1.80
N GLY A 65 -11.99 11.27 2.05
CA GLY A 65 -10.74 11.93 1.69
C GLY A 65 -10.56 12.13 0.19
N ARG A 66 -11.60 11.96 -0.64
CA ARG A 66 -11.52 12.00 -2.10
C ARG A 66 -12.08 13.31 -2.67
N ALA A 67 -11.53 13.77 -3.79
CA ALA A 67 -12.06 14.91 -4.54
C ALA A 67 -11.81 14.75 -6.03
N VAL A 68 -12.75 15.18 -6.87
CA VAL A 68 -12.47 15.46 -8.29
C VAL A 68 -11.94 16.89 -8.36
N VAL A 69 -10.74 17.04 -8.92
CA VAL A 69 -9.99 18.31 -8.93
C VAL A 69 -9.90 18.94 -10.33
N THR A 70 -10.51 18.31 -11.33
CA THR A 70 -10.84 18.93 -12.62
C THR A 70 -12.01 19.89 -12.47
N ASP A 71 -11.99 21.00 -13.20
CA ASP A 71 -13.12 21.91 -13.30
C ASP A 71 -14.34 21.16 -13.90
N PRO A 72 -15.48 21.06 -13.19
CA PRO A 72 -16.66 20.36 -13.67
C PRO A 72 -17.28 20.96 -14.95
N ASN A 73 -16.93 22.20 -15.31
CA ASN A 73 -17.36 22.84 -16.55
C ASN A 73 -16.22 22.96 -17.58
N GLY A 74 -15.02 22.54 -17.22
CA GLY A 74 -13.82 22.65 -18.05
C GLY A 74 -13.46 21.33 -18.71
N GLN A 75 -12.85 21.40 -19.90
CA GLN A 75 -12.22 20.24 -20.51
C GLN A 75 -10.81 20.03 -19.93
N LEU A 76 -10.42 18.79 -19.73
CA LEU A 76 -9.05 18.45 -19.38
C LEU A 76 -8.14 18.71 -20.59
N HIS A 77 -7.05 19.46 -20.37
CA HIS A 77 -6.08 19.78 -21.41
C HIS A 77 -4.71 19.18 -21.10
N ALA A 78 -3.98 18.76 -22.12
CA ALA A 78 -2.58 18.37 -21.97
C ALA A 78 -1.75 19.58 -21.52
N GLY A 79 -0.81 19.37 -20.60
CA GLY A 79 0.02 20.43 -20.02
C GLY A 79 0.50 20.11 -18.61
N VAL A 80 1.16 21.08 -17.98
CA VAL A 80 1.68 20.93 -16.61
C VAL A 80 0.68 21.51 -15.62
N TYR A 81 0.28 20.72 -14.64
CA TYR A 81 -0.64 21.10 -13.57
C TYR A 81 0.09 21.18 -12.24
N LEU A 82 -0.44 22.01 -11.35
CA LEU A 82 -0.07 22.12 -9.95
C LEU A 82 -1.31 21.90 -9.10
N ILE A 83 -1.27 20.91 -8.22
CA ILE A 83 -2.26 20.75 -7.15
C ILE A 83 -1.65 21.24 -5.84
N HIS A 84 -2.36 22.16 -5.19
CA HIS A 84 -2.02 22.70 -3.88
C HIS A 84 -3.02 22.19 -2.83
N TYR A 85 -2.53 21.41 -1.87
CA TYR A 85 -3.31 20.88 -0.74
C TYR A 85 -3.07 21.73 0.52
N ASP A 86 -4.13 22.30 1.10
CA ASP A 86 -4.07 23.14 2.30
C ASP A 86 -4.05 22.29 3.58
N ALA A 87 -2.87 21.75 3.89
CA ALA A 87 -2.63 20.94 5.09
C ALA A 87 -2.81 21.73 6.39
N LYS A 88 -2.44 23.01 6.39
CA LYS A 88 -2.55 23.89 7.55
C LYS A 88 -4.01 24.02 8.00
N SER A 89 -4.90 24.41 7.10
CA SER A 89 -6.32 24.59 7.43
C SER A 89 -6.97 23.29 7.89
N TYR A 90 -6.52 22.15 7.37
CA TYR A 90 -6.99 20.83 7.81
C TYR A 90 -6.59 20.54 9.27
N PHE A 91 -5.30 20.60 9.60
CA PHE A 91 -4.84 20.32 10.96
C PHE A 91 -5.27 21.37 11.98
N ASP A 92 -5.35 22.65 11.59
CA ASP A 92 -5.85 23.73 12.46
C ASP A 92 -7.31 23.50 12.89
N LYS A 93 -8.17 22.97 11.99
CA LYS A 93 -9.55 22.62 12.35
C LYS A 93 -9.58 21.49 13.36
N LEU A 94 -8.73 20.47 13.22
CA LEU A 94 -8.59 19.36 14.17
C LEU A 94 -8.04 19.83 15.52
N ASN A 95 -7.21 20.88 15.52
CA ASN A 95 -6.62 21.51 16.70
C ASN A 95 -7.68 22.07 17.67
N SER A 96 -8.88 22.42 17.17
CA SER A 96 -10.04 22.83 18.00
C SER A 96 -10.44 21.79 19.06
N SER A 97 -10.09 20.52 18.85
CA SER A 97 -10.38 19.39 19.75
C SER A 97 -9.14 18.88 20.49
N ASN A 98 -7.92 19.32 20.12
CA ASN A 98 -6.67 18.90 20.73
C ASN A 98 -5.58 19.97 20.53
N PRO A 99 -5.33 20.84 21.54
CA PRO A 99 -4.44 21.99 21.40
C PRO A 99 -2.98 21.54 21.33
N ASN A 100 -2.48 21.32 20.11
CA ASN A 100 -1.07 21.15 19.66
C ASN A 100 -0.97 20.49 18.26
N LEU A 101 -2.07 20.39 17.50
CA LEU A 101 -2.06 19.87 16.12
C LEU A 101 -1.69 20.99 15.14
N ILE A 102 -0.40 21.26 14.97
CA ILE A 102 0.12 22.22 13.99
C ILE A 102 0.76 21.45 12.83
N ALA A 103 0.42 21.82 11.59
CA ALA A 103 1.08 21.31 10.40
C ALA A 103 2.47 21.97 10.26
N PHE A 104 3.54 21.18 10.28
CA PHE A 104 4.90 21.64 9.99
C PHE A 104 5.03 22.09 8.54
N PHE A 105 4.44 21.33 7.61
CA PHE A 105 4.27 21.71 6.22
C PHE A 105 2.87 22.32 6.04
N PRO A 106 2.76 23.65 5.86
CA PRO A 106 1.46 24.30 5.78
C PRO A 106 0.68 23.94 4.50
N TYR A 107 1.38 23.47 3.46
CA TYR A 107 0.82 23.02 2.20
C TYR A 107 1.66 21.89 1.63
N ALA A 108 1.03 21.05 0.80
CA ALA A 108 1.70 20.12 -0.10
C ALA A 108 1.40 20.56 -1.54
N GLU A 109 2.45 20.68 -2.35
CA GLU A 109 2.33 21.09 -3.75
C GLU A 109 2.87 20.00 -4.67
N VAL A 110 2.06 19.61 -5.65
CA VAL A 110 2.39 18.54 -6.59
C VAL A 110 2.29 19.08 -8.00
N GLN A 111 3.42 19.12 -8.69
CA GLN A 111 3.47 19.47 -10.11
C GLN A 111 3.60 18.20 -10.94
N PHE A 112 2.79 18.07 -11.98
CA PHE A 112 2.81 16.90 -12.87
C PHE A 112 2.35 17.28 -14.27
N LYS A 113 2.71 16.46 -15.26
CA LYS A 113 2.38 16.66 -16.66
C LYS A 113 1.27 15.69 -17.08
N ILE A 114 0.30 16.20 -17.81
CA ILE A 114 -0.74 15.44 -18.51
C ILE A 114 -0.41 15.48 -20.00
N ASP A 115 -0.25 14.30 -20.59
CA ASP A 115 0.00 14.12 -22.02
C ASP A 115 -1.21 13.49 -22.73
N ASP A 116 -1.92 12.57 -22.06
CA ASP A 116 -3.11 11.90 -22.60
C ASP A 116 -4.37 12.30 -21.82
N VAL A 117 -5.20 13.14 -22.40
CA VAL A 117 -6.45 13.62 -21.77
C VAL A 117 -7.59 12.59 -21.79
N THR A 118 -7.35 11.40 -22.36
CA THR A 118 -8.37 10.33 -22.47
C THR A 118 -8.35 9.35 -21.31
N VAL A 119 -7.34 9.43 -20.44
CA VAL A 119 -7.22 8.60 -19.23
C VAL A 119 -7.44 9.42 -17.96
N PRO A 120 -8.04 8.84 -16.91
CA PRO A 120 -8.16 9.51 -15.63
C PRO A 120 -6.84 9.54 -14.86
N TYR A 121 -6.60 10.63 -14.15
CA TYR A 121 -5.42 10.84 -13.31
C TYR A 121 -5.84 10.85 -11.83
N GLU A 122 -5.14 10.14 -10.95
CA GLU A 122 -5.36 10.20 -9.50
C GLU A 122 -4.07 10.56 -8.76
N VAL A 123 -4.07 11.71 -8.09
CA VAL A 123 -2.95 12.19 -7.27
C VAL A 123 -3.28 11.97 -5.80
N ARG A 124 -2.64 10.98 -5.20
CA ARG A 124 -2.88 10.58 -3.81
C ARG A 124 -1.86 11.23 -2.89
N LEU A 125 -2.30 11.66 -1.72
CA LEU A 125 -1.47 12.31 -0.71
C LEU A 125 -1.61 11.59 0.62
N LEU A 126 -0.49 11.19 1.20
CA LEU A 126 -0.41 10.80 2.58
C LEU A 126 0.12 11.97 3.38
N LEU A 127 -0.69 12.44 4.32
CA LEU A 127 -0.39 13.61 5.12
C LEU A 127 -0.14 13.18 6.57
N ASN A 128 0.86 13.77 7.23
CA ASN A 128 0.91 13.85 8.69
C ASN A 128 1.39 15.24 9.11
N ARG A 129 1.40 15.52 10.41
CA ARG A 129 1.79 16.83 10.94
C ARG A 129 3.22 17.25 10.59
N TYR A 130 4.10 16.32 10.23
CA TYR A 130 5.54 16.60 10.03
C TYR A 130 6.06 16.30 8.63
N SER A 131 5.24 15.76 7.73
CA SER A 131 5.64 15.30 6.41
C SER A 131 4.41 15.03 5.53
N TYR A 132 4.63 14.96 4.22
CA TYR A 132 3.67 14.41 3.29
C TYR A 132 4.38 13.53 2.27
N THR A 133 3.68 12.55 1.70
CA THR A 133 4.14 11.70 0.60
C THR A 133 3.11 11.69 -0.51
N VAL A 134 3.57 11.83 -1.74
CA VAL A 134 2.73 11.92 -2.93
C VAL A 134 2.84 10.62 -3.70
N TYR A 135 1.70 10.13 -4.20
CA TYR A 135 1.62 8.99 -5.10
C TYR A 135 0.81 9.38 -6.32
N TYR A 136 1.21 8.86 -7.46
CA TYR A 136 0.45 8.95 -8.69
C TYR A 136 -0.17 7.58 -8.99
N ALA A 137 -1.47 7.56 -9.24
CA ALA A 137 -2.21 6.40 -9.74
C ALA A 137 -2.88 6.83 -11.05
N SER A 138 -2.46 6.26 -12.17
CA SER A 138 -3.18 6.43 -13.43
C SER A 138 -4.45 5.57 -13.38
N GLY A 139 -5.62 6.21 -13.45
CA GLY A 139 -6.92 5.59 -13.73
C GLY A 139 -7.20 4.24 -13.08
N GLU A 140 -7.09 4.16 -11.76
CA GLU A 140 -7.13 2.93 -10.98
C GLU A 140 -8.51 2.74 -10.31
N GLN A 141 -9.59 2.79 -11.09
CA GLN A 141 -10.95 2.48 -10.59
C GLN A 141 -11.69 1.41 -11.38
N VAL A 142 -11.12 0.94 -12.48
CA VAL A 142 -11.74 -0.06 -13.35
C VAL A 142 -10.57 -0.92 -13.88
N ALA A 143 -10.36 -2.08 -13.26
CA ALA A 143 -9.19 -2.97 -13.27
C ALA A 143 -8.16 -2.70 -12.18
N SER A 144 -7.88 -3.72 -11.37
CA SER A 144 -6.74 -3.69 -10.46
C SER A 144 -5.43 -3.63 -11.27
N LYS A 145 -4.92 -2.42 -11.52
CA LYS A 145 -3.56 -2.14 -11.04
C LYS A 145 -3.69 -2.02 -9.53
N PRO A 146 -2.97 -2.81 -8.74
CA PRO A 146 -2.10 -2.22 -7.76
C PRO A 146 -0.86 -1.79 -8.56
N ASN A 147 -0.43 -0.54 -8.45
CA ASN A 147 1.01 -0.26 -8.51
C ASN A 147 1.68 -1.33 -7.62
N GLY A 148 2.34 -2.32 -8.25
CA GLY A 148 2.45 -3.69 -7.73
C GLY A 148 2.66 -3.72 -6.24
N VAL A 149 1.85 -4.49 -5.51
CA VAL A 149 1.94 -4.49 -4.05
C VAL A 149 3.37 -4.85 -3.62
N ALA A 150 4.12 -5.63 -4.41
CA ALA A 150 5.58 -5.73 -4.34
C ALA A 150 6.32 -4.36 -4.21
N SER A 151 6.11 -3.38 -5.09
CA SER A 151 6.73 -2.02 -5.00
C SER A 151 6.35 -1.23 -3.74
N SER A 152 5.12 -1.40 -3.25
CA SER A 152 4.68 -0.77 -1.99
C SER A 152 5.14 -1.55 -0.73
N MET A 153 5.26 -2.88 -0.81
CA MET A 153 5.79 -3.79 0.21
C MET A 153 7.28 -3.58 0.44
N LEU A 154 8.05 -3.42 -0.63
CA LEU A 154 9.50 -3.14 -0.61
C LEU A 154 9.82 -1.89 0.22
N ASN A 155 9.07 -0.81 -0.04
CA ASN A 155 9.22 0.44 0.71
C ASN A 155 8.71 0.34 2.16
N GLY A 156 7.77 -0.57 2.45
CA GLY A 156 7.23 -0.81 3.79
C GLY A 156 8.20 -1.55 4.71
N GLY A 157 8.81 -2.62 4.21
CA GLY A 157 9.84 -3.39 4.92
C GLY A 157 11.11 -2.58 5.19
N GLU A 158 11.59 -1.83 4.19
CA GLU A 158 12.78 -0.97 4.33
C GLU A 158 12.58 0.10 5.41
N LYS A 159 11.43 0.80 5.40
CA LYS A 159 11.11 1.80 6.44
C LYS A 159 10.97 1.18 7.83
N PHE A 160 10.45 -0.04 7.92
CA PHE A 160 10.33 -0.75 9.18
C PHE A 160 11.71 -1.16 9.72
N GLU A 161 12.59 -1.69 8.88
CA GLU A 161 13.96 -2.02 9.27
C GLU A 161 14.74 -0.78 9.70
N ILE A 162 14.62 0.34 8.97
CA ILE A 162 15.22 1.62 9.38
C ILE A 162 14.72 2.02 10.76
N ALA A 163 13.41 1.91 11.03
CA ALA A 163 12.84 2.24 12.34
C ALA A 163 13.34 1.31 13.46
N LEU A 164 13.55 0.02 13.19
CA LEU A 164 14.19 -0.91 14.13
C LEU A 164 15.64 -0.49 14.42
N ARG A 165 16.41 -0.18 13.37
CA ARG A 165 17.82 0.22 13.47
C ARG A 165 18.03 1.57 14.14
N MET A 166 17.03 2.43 14.17
CA MET A 166 17.04 3.66 14.98
C MET A 166 17.04 3.37 16.49
N ILE A 167 16.57 2.18 16.91
CA ILE A 167 16.57 1.73 18.31
C ILE A 167 17.79 0.85 18.58
N ASP A 168 18.01 -0.16 17.74
CA ASP A 168 19.15 -1.06 17.82
C ASP A 168 19.77 -1.26 16.43
N PRO A 169 20.94 -0.65 16.14
CA PRO A 169 21.54 -0.70 14.82
C PRO A 169 22.07 -2.09 14.42
N GLU A 170 22.20 -3.03 15.36
CA GLU A 170 22.64 -4.41 15.07
C GLU A 170 21.50 -5.32 14.60
N VAL A 171 20.24 -4.88 14.77
CA VAL A 171 19.07 -5.65 14.35
C VAL A 171 18.84 -5.48 12.84
N ALA A 172 18.63 -6.61 12.18
CA ALA A 172 18.09 -6.67 10.82
C ALA A 172 16.70 -7.29 10.85
N LEU A 173 15.89 -6.99 9.84
CA LEU A 173 14.57 -7.59 9.69
C LEU A 173 14.73 -9.04 9.20
N PRO A 174 14.35 -10.08 9.98
CA PRO A 174 14.42 -11.45 9.48
C PRO A 174 13.29 -11.71 8.49
N TYR A 175 13.40 -12.82 7.76
CA TYR A 175 12.34 -13.33 6.90
C TYR A 175 11.80 -14.67 7.41
N TRP A 176 10.54 -14.98 7.08
CA TRP A 176 9.93 -16.27 7.34
C TRP A 176 9.81 -17.04 6.04
N ASP A 177 10.64 -18.07 5.91
CA ASP A 177 10.51 -19.03 4.81
C ASP A 177 9.33 -19.97 5.07
N SER A 178 8.14 -19.56 4.62
CA SER A 178 6.93 -20.35 4.78
C SER A 178 6.94 -21.65 3.96
N VAL A 179 7.87 -21.82 3.02
CA VAL A 179 8.03 -23.07 2.27
C VAL A 179 8.59 -24.17 3.18
N LEU A 180 9.50 -23.84 4.09
CA LEU A 180 10.01 -24.80 5.07
C LEU A 180 8.89 -25.32 5.99
N ASP A 181 8.02 -24.42 6.45
CA ASP A 181 6.91 -24.78 7.32
C ASP A 181 5.82 -25.56 6.57
N GLN A 182 5.63 -25.29 5.27
CA GLN A 182 4.72 -26.03 4.41
C GLN A 182 5.09 -27.52 4.29
N ASN A 183 6.35 -27.88 4.52
CA ASN A 183 6.84 -29.26 4.51
C ASN A 183 6.67 -30.00 5.84
N LEU A 184 6.19 -29.34 6.89
CA LEU A 184 5.87 -30.00 8.16
C LEU A 184 4.61 -30.88 8.00
N PRO A 185 4.48 -31.98 8.78
CA PRO A 185 3.23 -32.75 8.83
C PRO A 185 2.02 -31.88 9.17
N ASP A 186 2.22 -30.90 10.05
CA ASP A 186 1.29 -29.81 10.31
C ASP A 186 2.09 -28.51 10.41
N ALA A 187 1.88 -27.58 9.48
CA ALA A 187 2.56 -26.29 9.46
C ALA A 187 2.28 -25.42 10.71
N ARG A 188 1.22 -25.73 11.47
CA ARG A 188 0.92 -25.08 12.76
C ARG A 188 1.89 -25.46 13.87
N ASP A 189 2.62 -26.56 13.72
CA ASP A 189 3.62 -27.04 14.69
C ASP A 189 4.96 -26.29 14.58
N SER A 190 5.08 -25.33 13.66
CA SER A 190 6.26 -24.47 13.55
C SER A 190 6.55 -23.72 14.85
N VAL A 191 7.83 -23.63 15.20
CA VAL A 191 8.30 -22.89 16.38
C VAL A 191 7.92 -21.41 16.33
N LEU A 192 7.62 -20.87 15.15
CA LEU A 192 7.16 -19.49 15.01
C LEU A 192 5.88 -19.20 15.80
N TRP A 193 5.00 -20.19 15.93
CA TRP A 193 3.69 -20.04 16.58
C TRP A 193 3.72 -20.33 18.08
N THR A 194 4.90 -20.46 18.68
CA THR A 194 5.04 -20.66 20.14
C THR A 194 5.26 -19.34 20.87
N SER A 195 5.15 -19.41 22.20
CA SER A 195 5.32 -18.26 23.10
C SER A 195 6.70 -17.60 23.02
N GLU A 196 7.72 -18.30 22.54
CA GLU A 196 9.08 -17.81 22.37
C GLU A 196 9.22 -16.84 21.18
N PHE A 197 8.35 -16.98 20.16
CA PHE A 197 8.40 -16.18 18.94
C PHE A 197 7.13 -15.33 18.77
N PHE A 198 6.16 -15.75 17.96
CA PHE A 198 5.00 -14.92 17.63
C PHE A 198 3.81 -15.13 18.55
N GLY A 199 3.85 -16.13 19.42
CA GLY A 199 2.78 -16.45 20.36
C GLY A 199 1.69 -17.34 19.77
N GLU A 200 1.03 -18.05 20.67
CA GLU A 200 -0.06 -18.96 20.42
C GLU A 200 -1.41 -18.23 20.41
N SER A 201 -2.38 -18.81 19.69
CA SER A 201 -3.76 -18.31 19.60
C SER A 201 -4.75 -19.22 20.31
N ASP A 202 -5.73 -18.61 20.99
CA ASP A 202 -6.83 -19.34 21.61
C ASP A 202 -7.86 -19.83 20.56
N SER A 203 -8.92 -20.52 21.01
CA SER A 203 -9.98 -21.02 20.11
C SER A 203 -10.74 -19.91 19.36
N ALA A 204 -10.75 -18.69 19.91
CA ALA A 204 -11.32 -17.49 19.30
C ALA A 204 -10.30 -16.72 18.44
N GLY A 205 -9.08 -17.25 18.30
CA GLY A 205 -7.98 -16.71 17.49
C GLY A 205 -7.13 -15.66 18.21
N ASN A 206 -7.45 -15.28 19.44
CA ASN A 206 -6.71 -14.22 20.13
C ASN A 206 -5.31 -14.71 20.48
N VAL A 207 -4.28 -13.94 20.11
CA VAL A 207 -2.92 -14.22 20.57
C VAL A 207 -2.86 -13.90 22.06
N PHE A 208 -2.56 -14.90 22.90
CA PHE A 208 -2.70 -14.79 24.36
C PHE A 208 -1.39 -14.91 25.13
N ASN A 209 -0.30 -15.36 24.49
CA ASN A 209 1.03 -15.46 25.09
C ASN A 209 2.13 -14.94 24.13
N GLY A 210 3.38 -14.99 24.59
CA GLY A 210 4.54 -14.46 23.88
C GLY A 210 4.61 -12.93 23.80
N PRO A 211 5.55 -12.39 23.01
CA PRO A 211 5.84 -10.95 22.92
C PRO A 211 4.64 -10.09 22.49
N TYR A 212 3.68 -10.68 21.77
CA TYR A 212 2.58 -9.96 21.12
C TYR A 212 1.19 -10.19 21.74
N ALA A 213 1.09 -10.90 22.87
CA ALA A 213 -0.17 -11.23 23.55
C ALA A 213 -1.12 -10.04 23.86
N ARG A 214 -0.57 -8.83 23.95
CA ARG A 214 -1.30 -7.59 24.28
C ARG A 214 -1.09 -6.51 23.23
N TRP A 215 -0.72 -6.93 22.03
CA TRP A 215 -0.50 -6.02 20.91
C TRP A 215 -1.84 -5.41 20.49
N ARG A 216 -2.00 -4.11 20.71
CA ARG A 216 -3.24 -3.40 20.39
C ARG A 216 -3.29 -3.11 18.90
N THR A 217 -4.41 -3.47 18.27
CA THR A 217 -4.65 -3.16 16.86
C THR A 217 -5.10 -1.71 16.68
N LEU A 218 -4.99 -1.20 15.46
CA LEU A 218 -5.39 0.17 15.13
C LEU A 218 -6.90 0.42 15.35
N GLU A 219 -7.71 -0.62 15.20
CA GLU A 219 -9.17 -0.58 15.40
C GLU A 219 -9.55 -0.62 16.89
N GLY A 220 -8.55 -0.65 17.79
CA GLY A 220 -8.74 -0.56 19.23
C GLY A 220 -8.91 -1.90 19.95
N ARG A 221 -8.74 -3.03 19.26
CA ARG A 221 -8.75 -4.35 19.90
C ARG A 221 -7.54 -4.51 20.80
N SER A 222 -7.71 -5.24 21.90
CA SER A 222 -6.67 -5.43 22.92
C SER A 222 -5.58 -6.45 22.54
N THR A 223 -5.81 -7.23 21.49
CA THR A 223 -4.90 -8.27 21.00
C THR A 223 -5.13 -8.52 19.50
N ILE A 224 -4.08 -8.92 18.80
CA ILE A 224 -4.14 -9.44 17.43
C ILE A 224 -4.81 -10.82 17.40
N GLN A 225 -5.35 -11.18 16.23
CA GLN A 225 -6.04 -12.45 16.01
C GLN A 225 -5.39 -13.22 14.87
N ARG A 226 -5.31 -14.54 15.02
CA ARG A 226 -4.87 -15.49 14.00
C ARG A 226 -5.77 -16.71 14.01
N HIS A 227 -6.01 -17.27 12.82
CA HIS A 227 -6.82 -18.46 12.63
C HIS A 227 -6.09 -19.44 11.71
N LEU A 228 -4.94 -19.92 12.20
CA LEU A 228 -3.98 -20.69 11.42
C LEU A 228 -4.63 -21.88 10.68
N ALA A 229 -4.30 -22.01 9.41
CA ALA A 229 -4.67 -23.12 8.52
C ALA A 229 -6.19 -23.36 8.36
N ARG A 230 -7.05 -22.35 8.62
CA ARG A 230 -8.48 -22.46 8.32
C ARG A 230 -8.82 -22.25 6.85
N GLN A 231 -8.02 -21.43 6.17
CA GLN A 231 -8.13 -21.07 4.76
C GLN A 231 -6.72 -20.88 4.19
N GLY A 232 -6.58 -20.70 2.87
CA GLY A 232 -5.27 -20.43 2.28
C GLY A 232 -4.28 -21.59 2.36
N SER A 233 -3.02 -21.28 2.05
CA SER A 233 -1.89 -22.22 2.09
C SER A 233 -0.60 -21.44 2.31
N LEU A 234 0.43 -22.10 2.84
CA LEU A 234 1.76 -21.53 2.78
C LEU A 234 2.32 -21.64 1.35
N LEU A 235 3.45 -20.98 1.10
CA LEU A 235 4.15 -21.08 -0.19
C LEU A 235 4.69 -22.49 -0.39
N THR A 236 4.67 -23.00 -1.62
CA THR A 236 5.27 -24.29 -1.97
C THR A 236 6.48 -24.12 -2.88
N GLU A 237 7.39 -25.11 -2.90
CA GLU A 237 8.51 -25.13 -3.82
C GLU A 237 8.05 -25.07 -5.28
N ASP A 238 6.97 -25.75 -5.63
CA ASP A 238 6.43 -25.75 -6.99
C ASP A 238 5.96 -24.35 -7.42
N GLN A 239 5.36 -23.58 -6.50
CA GLN A 239 4.97 -22.19 -6.76
C GLN A 239 6.21 -21.32 -6.99
N LEU A 240 7.25 -21.44 -6.16
CA LEU A 240 8.48 -20.68 -6.32
C LEU A 240 9.24 -21.07 -7.59
N ASN A 241 9.32 -22.36 -7.91
CA ASN A 241 9.94 -22.86 -9.14
C ASN A 241 9.21 -22.32 -10.38
N THR A 242 7.88 -22.26 -10.34
CA THR A 242 7.07 -21.67 -11.41
C THR A 242 7.33 -20.17 -11.53
N PHE A 243 7.45 -19.46 -10.41
CA PHE A 243 7.76 -18.03 -10.39
C PHE A 243 9.16 -17.74 -10.96
N TYR A 244 10.18 -18.48 -10.55
CA TYR A 244 11.56 -18.28 -11.00
C TYR A 244 11.79 -18.57 -12.49
N GLN A 245 10.92 -19.35 -13.12
CA GLN A 245 10.97 -19.62 -14.55
C GLN A 245 10.42 -18.47 -15.42
N LYS A 246 9.80 -17.45 -14.81
CA LYS A 246 9.28 -16.29 -15.55
C LYS A 246 10.45 -15.47 -16.11
N SER A 247 10.39 -15.13 -17.40
CA SER A 247 11.42 -14.31 -18.08
C SER A 247 10.98 -12.88 -18.35
N ASN A 248 9.69 -12.56 -18.23
CA ASN A 248 9.13 -11.24 -18.47
C ASN A 248 8.68 -10.60 -17.15
N ILE A 249 9.10 -9.34 -16.93
CA ILE A 249 8.72 -8.51 -15.78
C ILE A 249 7.20 -8.35 -15.63
N GLU A 250 6.44 -8.35 -16.73
CA GLU A 250 4.97 -8.28 -16.71
C GLU A 250 4.33 -9.52 -16.09
N SER A 251 4.96 -10.69 -16.23
CA SER A 251 4.47 -11.93 -15.59
C SER A 251 4.86 -12.01 -14.12
N VAL A 252 5.95 -11.32 -13.74
CA VAL A 252 6.45 -11.22 -12.37
C VAL A 252 5.62 -10.24 -11.56
N LEU A 253 5.34 -9.07 -12.15
CA LEU A 253 4.50 -7.99 -11.61
C LEU A 253 3.13 -8.01 -12.27
N ALA A 254 2.56 -9.21 -12.42
CA ALA A 254 1.32 -9.40 -13.15
C ALA A 254 0.11 -8.81 -12.43
N TYR A 255 -0.87 -8.45 -13.24
CA TYR A 255 -2.19 -8.04 -12.77
C TYR A 255 -2.91 -9.25 -12.17
N THR A 256 -3.16 -9.22 -10.86
CA THR A 256 -3.79 -10.33 -10.14
C THR A 256 -5.33 -10.30 -10.23
N SER A 257 -5.94 -9.16 -10.52
CA SER A 257 -7.38 -9.04 -10.79
C SER A 257 -7.75 -8.05 -11.94
N PRO A 258 -7.14 -8.17 -13.14
CA PRO A 258 -7.51 -7.40 -14.33
C PRO A 258 -8.99 -7.56 -14.66
N GLU A 259 -9.60 -6.48 -15.13
CA GLU A 259 -10.96 -6.52 -15.64
C GLU A 259 -11.07 -7.23 -16.98
N ALA A 260 -12.30 -7.60 -17.34
CA ALA A 260 -12.60 -8.26 -18.60
C ALA A 260 -12.18 -7.45 -19.84
N SER A 261 -12.08 -6.13 -19.71
CA SER A 261 -11.64 -5.19 -20.74
C SER A 261 -10.12 -5.04 -20.86
N CYS A 262 -9.33 -5.56 -19.89
CA CYS A 262 -7.88 -5.41 -19.91
C CYS A 262 -7.21 -6.35 -20.91
N PRO A 263 -6.19 -5.88 -21.65
CA PRO A 263 -5.43 -6.73 -22.57
C PRO A 263 -4.54 -7.75 -21.83
N PHE A 264 -4.28 -7.52 -20.53
CA PHE A 264 -3.45 -8.38 -19.69
C PHE A 264 -4.25 -9.53 -19.08
N ARG A 265 -3.63 -10.71 -19.06
CA ARG A 265 -4.24 -11.93 -18.51
C ARG A 265 -3.94 -12.05 -17.02
N ARG A 266 -4.89 -12.64 -16.28
CA ARG A 266 -4.66 -13.09 -14.90
C ARG A 266 -3.56 -14.13 -14.86
N ASP A 267 -2.58 -13.91 -13.99
CA ASP A 267 -1.53 -14.87 -13.70
C ASP A 267 -1.64 -15.34 -12.25
N PHE A 268 -2.20 -16.54 -12.07
CA PHE A 268 -2.35 -17.16 -10.75
C PHE A 268 -1.02 -17.65 -10.15
N ALA A 269 0.06 -17.68 -10.94
CA ALA A 269 1.40 -17.99 -10.49
C ALA A 269 2.25 -16.72 -10.25
N ALA A 270 1.65 -15.53 -10.30
CA ALA A 270 2.31 -14.31 -9.89
C ALA A 270 2.61 -14.35 -8.38
N LEU A 271 3.76 -13.82 -7.98
CA LEU A 271 4.17 -13.78 -6.56
C LEU A 271 3.12 -13.07 -5.69
N GLU A 272 2.53 -12.02 -6.24
CA GLU A 272 1.43 -11.28 -5.62
C GLU A 272 0.21 -12.17 -5.31
N TYR A 273 -0.10 -13.13 -6.19
CA TYR A 273 -1.23 -14.03 -5.97
C TYR A 273 -0.90 -15.12 -4.96
N VAL A 274 0.27 -15.76 -5.11
CA VAL A 274 0.63 -16.93 -4.28
C VAL A 274 0.95 -16.56 -2.84
N HIS A 275 1.59 -15.40 -2.58
CA HIS A 275 1.82 -14.96 -1.20
C HIS A 275 0.50 -14.59 -0.49
N GLY A 276 -0.53 -14.19 -1.26
CA GLY A 276 -1.88 -13.98 -0.75
C GLY A 276 -2.38 -15.22 0.00
N GLY A 277 -2.05 -16.43 -0.47
CA GLY A 277 -2.35 -17.68 0.23
C GLY A 277 -1.87 -17.70 1.68
N VAL A 278 -0.70 -17.11 1.97
CA VAL A 278 -0.12 -17.05 3.33
C VAL A 278 -0.92 -16.12 4.23
N HIS A 279 -1.42 -15.00 3.70
CA HIS A 279 -2.35 -14.11 4.42
C HIS A 279 -3.61 -14.86 4.85
N PHE A 280 -4.22 -15.62 3.94
CA PHE A 280 -5.37 -16.47 4.25
C PHE A 280 -5.03 -17.58 5.25
N TRP A 281 -3.82 -18.16 5.15
CA TRP A 281 -3.34 -19.22 6.04
C TRP A 281 -3.18 -18.76 7.48
N VAL A 282 -2.56 -17.59 7.71
CA VAL A 282 -2.45 -17.03 9.07
C VAL A 282 -3.83 -16.60 9.57
N GLY A 283 -4.63 -15.98 8.71
CA GLY A 283 -5.99 -15.57 9.02
C GLY A 283 -6.06 -14.46 10.09
N GLY A 284 -7.26 -14.20 10.62
CA GLY A 284 -7.47 -13.13 11.60
C GLY A 284 -7.08 -11.76 11.04
N ASP A 285 -6.20 -11.03 11.72
CA ASP A 285 -5.70 -9.73 11.23
C ASP A 285 -4.97 -9.85 9.89
N MET A 286 -4.19 -10.92 9.70
CA MET A 286 -3.44 -11.18 8.46
C MET A 286 -4.34 -11.46 7.25
N LEU A 287 -5.62 -11.78 7.45
CA LEU A 287 -6.56 -12.12 6.38
C LEU A 287 -6.89 -10.93 5.48
N ASP A 288 -7.12 -9.76 6.09
CA ASP A 288 -7.52 -8.55 5.38
C ASP A 288 -6.29 -7.69 5.11
N GLN A 289 -6.10 -7.28 3.86
CA GLN A 289 -5.06 -6.31 3.45
C GLN A 289 -5.11 -5.06 4.33
N SER A 290 -6.32 -4.71 4.77
CA SER A 290 -6.65 -3.56 5.61
C SER A 290 -6.27 -3.71 7.10
N THR A 291 -5.97 -4.92 7.57
CA THR A 291 -5.58 -5.14 8.97
C THR A 291 -4.30 -5.92 9.13
N SER A 292 -3.78 -6.49 8.04
CA SER A 292 -2.67 -7.45 8.06
C SER A 292 -1.43 -6.93 8.75
N ALA A 293 -1.10 -5.65 8.56
CA ALA A 293 0.07 -5.04 9.17
C ALA A 293 -0.06 -4.88 10.71
N ASN A 294 -1.27 -4.99 11.30
CA ASN A 294 -1.42 -5.02 12.76
C ASN A 294 -0.60 -6.17 13.39
N ASP A 295 -0.41 -7.27 12.67
CA ASP A 295 0.36 -8.42 13.12
C ASP A 295 1.83 -8.29 12.71
N PRO A 296 2.80 -8.29 13.65
CA PRO A 296 4.22 -8.19 13.33
C PRO A 296 4.75 -9.25 12.37
N ILE A 297 4.10 -10.42 12.24
CA ILE A 297 4.49 -11.45 11.26
C ILE A 297 4.37 -10.94 9.81
N PHE A 298 3.52 -9.93 9.56
CA PHE A 298 3.38 -9.27 8.25
C PHE A 298 4.72 -8.88 7.67
N TYR A 299 5.54 -8.14 8.44
CA TYR A 299 6.82 -7.63 7.95
C TYR A 299 7.83 -8.74 7.66
N ILE A 300 7.77 -9.82 8.43
CA ILE A 300 8.65 -10.98 8.30
C ILE A 300 8.26 -11.83 7.08
N GLN A 301 6.97 -12.00 6.83
CA GLN A 301 6.45 -12.62 5.61
C GLN A 301 6.82 -11.79 4.37
N HIS A 302 6.63 -10.47 4.42
CA HIS A 302 6.94 -9.59 3.29
C HIS A 302 8.44 -9.44 3.03
N SER A 303 9.28 -9.63 4.05
CA SER A 303 10.74 -9.76 3.86
C SER A 303 11.11 -11.01 3.06
N PHE A 304 10.34 -12.10 3.19
CA PHE A 304 10.54 -13.29 2.38
C PHE A 304 10.07 -13.09 0.93
N VAL A 305 8.95 -12.39 0.74
CA VAL A 305 8.47 -11.99 -0.60
C VAL A 305 9.49 -11.11 -1.32
N ASP A 306 10.10 -10.16 -0.61
CA ASP A 306 11.21 -9.34 -1.14
C ASP A 306 12.41 -10.21 -1.53
N LEU A 307 12.83 -11.12 -0.66
CA LEU A 307 13.94 -12.04 -0.96
C LEU A 307 13.66 -12.86 -2.23
N ILE A 308 12.44 -13.39 -2.41
CA ILE A 308 12.06 -14.14 -3.61
C ILE A 308 12.14 -13.24 -4.85
N TRP A 309 11.63 -12.01 -4.77
CA TRP A 309 11.73 -11.06 -5.88
C TRP A 309 13.18 -10.72 -6.23
N GLU A 310 14.02 -10.45 -5.23
CA GLU A 310 15.43 -10.14 -5.46
C GLU A 310 16.19 -11.34 -6.04
N GLN A 311 15.92 -12.56 -5.57
CA GLN A 311 16.50 -13.77 -6.16
C GLN A 311 16.14 -13.91 -7.64
N TRP A 312 14.89 -13.63 -8.01
CA TRP A 312 14.50 -13.58 -9.42
C TRP A 312 15.28 -12.50 -10.18
N ARG A 313 15.37 -11.26 -9.66
CA ARG A 313 16.11 -10.17 -10.31
C ARG A 313 17.58 -10.48 -10.53
N GLN A 314 18.22 -11.18 -9.58
CA GLN A 314 19.63 -11.57 -9.70
C GLN A 314 19.83 -12.68 -10.75
N ASN A 315 18.86 -13.57 -10.91
CA ASN A 315 18.94 -14.71 -11.83
C ASN A 315 18.48 -14.38 -13.26
N ALA A 316 17.47 -13.51 -13.40
CA ALA A 316 16.77 -13.27 -14.66
C ALA A 316 17.11 -11.91 -15.31
N GLN A 317 17.66 -10.96 -14.56
CA GLN A 317 17.98 -9.62 -15.06
C GLN A 317 19.48 -9.34 -14.95
N SER A 318 20.04 -8.69 -15.97
CA SER A 318 21.33 -8.02 -15.86
C SER A 318 21.23 -6.82 -14.90
N ARG A 319 22.39 -6.30 -14.47
CA ARG A 319 22.43 -5.10 -13.65
C ARG A 319 21.70 -3.91 -14.28
N TRP A 320 21.86 -3.72 -15.60
CA TRP A 320 21.21 -2.62 -16.31
C TRP A 320 19.68 -2.79 -16.32
N GLU A 321 19.19 -4.01 -16.55
CA GLU A 321 17.76 -4.31 -16.54
C GLU A 321 17.15 -4.10 -15.15
N ARG A 322 17.84 -4.46 -14.06
CA ARG A 322 17.34 -4.19 -12.70
C ARG A 322 17.12 -2.71 -12.39
N GLU A 323 17.88 -1.83 -13.03
CA GLU A 323 17.78 -0.37 -12.83
C GLU A 323 16.74 0.28 -13.76
N ASN A 324 16.37 -0.36 -14.88
CA ASN A 324 15.60 0.27 -15.97
C ASN A 324 14.34 -0.49 -16.42
N MET A 325 14.21 -1.78 -16.10
CA MET A 325 13.09 -2.61 -16.51
C MET A 325 11.99 -2.56 -15.46
N TYR A 326 10.91 -1.85 -15.81
CA TYR A 326 9.67 -1.80 -15.05
C TYR A 326 8.51 -2.14 -16.00
N PRO A 327 7.39 -2.68 -15.49
CA PRO A 327 6.20 -2.87 -16.31
C PRO A 327 5.78 -1.53 -16.92
N GLU A 328 5.44 -1.53 -18.20
CA GLU A 328 4.96 -0.32 -18.85
C GLU A 328 3.68 0.18 -18.19
N ASP A 329 3.55 1.51 -18.12
CA ASP A 329 2.30 2.10 -17.69
C ASP A 329 1.21 1.87 -18.74
N ILE A 330 -0.01 1.62 -18.27
CA ILE A 330 -1.14 1.40 -19.18
C ILE A 330 -1.39 2.73 -19.89
N GLY A 331 -1.12 2.78 -21.20
CA GLY A 331 -1.27 3.99 -22.03
C GLY A 331 0.02 4.54 -22.63
N ALA A 332 1.15 3.82 -22.55
CA ALA A 332 2.39 4.15 -23.27
C ALA A 332 2.31 3.84 -24.78
#